data_AF-A0A9X6IIH4-F1
#
_entry.id   AF-A0A9X6IIH4-F1
#
_cell.length_a   1.000
_cell.length_b   1.000
_cell.length_c   1.000
_cell.angle_alpha   90.00
_cell.angle_beta   90.00
_cell.angle_gamma   90.00
#
_symmetry.space_group_name_H-M   'P 1'
#
loop_
_entity.id
_entity.type
_entity.pdbx_description
1 polymer ?
#
loop_
_entity_poly.entity_id
_entity_poly.type
_entity_poly.pdbx_seq_one_letter_code
_entity_poly.pdbx_strand_id
1 'polypeptide(L)'
;MGILSGNPQNEPLHYGEVFDIWSYLLAAQGAIASHQVFMNHTGDEDLKKFLEGLIENDMNSEIEELKALLKINGVALPPAPPERPVASIEDIPPGARINDVEIAAAVSTGLAAGLVTCSQVMGKCLREDVGMLFGQFHMKKAQAGVTLLRLSKKKGWVVPPPLHVRNSDQA
;
A
#
# COMPACT_ATOMS: atom_id res chain seq x y z
N MET A 1 8.36 36.68 12.00
CA MET A 1 8.56 35.77 10.85
C MET A 1 8.67 34.37 11.42
N GLY A 2 7.94 33.41 10.85
CA GLY A 2 8.05 32.00 11.24
C GLY A 2 9.36 31.39 10.75
N ILE A 3 9.70 30.21 11.26
CA ILE A 3 10.77 29.35 10.73
C ILE A 3 10.14 28.48 9.63
N LEU A 4 10.86 28.22 8.52
CA LEU A 4 10.37 27.39 7.40
C LEU A 4 9.03 27.88 6.81
N SER A 5 8.94 29.17 6.52
CA SER A 5 7.72 29.81 5.99
C SER A 5 7.80 30.13 4.50
N GLY A 6 8.70 29.47 3.77
CA GLY A 6 8.96 29.72 2.35
C GLY A 6 8.17 28.79 1.44
N ASN A 7 8.71 28.50 0.24
CA ASN A 7 8.22 27.36 -0.53
C ASN A 7 8.81 26.07 0.09
N PRO A 8 7.98 25.12 0.58
CA PRO A 8 8.45 23.90 1.24
C PRO A 8 9.45 23.09 0.42
N GLN A 9 9.33 23.12 -0.91
CA GLN A 9 10.23 22.37 -1.81
C GLN A 9 11.66 22.90 -1.82
N ASN A 10 11.87 24.15 -1.40
CA ASN A 10 13.20 24.76 -1.27
C ASN A 10 13.84 24.48 0.10
N GLU A 11 13.10 23.85 1.01
CA GLU A 11 13.57 23.52 2.34
C GLU A 11 14.25 22.14 2.33
N PRO A 12 15.30 21.93 3.14
CA PRO A 12 15.93 20.62 3.23
C PRO A 12 14.98 19.63 3.89
N LEU A 13 14.97 18.39 3.39
CA LEU A 13 14.37 17.28 4.13
C LEU A 13 15.19 17.03 5.40
N HIS A 14 14.54 16.86 6.54
CA HIS A 14 15.24 16.37 7.74
C HIS A 14 15.49 14.85 7.63
N TYR A 15 16.40 14.33 8.46
CA TYR A 15 16.82 12.93 8.37
C TYR A 15 15.67 11.91 8.53
N GLY A 16 14.64 12.27 9.29
CA GLY A 16 13.44 11.45 9.46
C GLY A 16 12.64 11.34 8.16
N GLU A 17 12.37 12.47 7.49
CA GLU A 17 11.74 12.47 6.16
C GLU A 17 12.56 11.68 5.15
N VAL A 18 13.88 11.90 5.08
CA VAL A 18 14.76 11.16 4.16
C VAL A 18 14.63 9.64 4.37
N PHE A 19 14.73 9.19 5.62
CA PHE A 19 14.66 7.77 5.96
C PHE A 19 13.27 7.18 5.69
N ASP A 20 12.21 7.90 6.08
CA ASP A 20 10.84 7.42 5.94
C ASP A 20 10.42 7.34 4.45
N ILE A 21 10.73 8.35 3.63
CA ILE A 21 10.48 8.34 2.17
C ILE A 21 11.25 7.18 1.52
N TRP A 22 12.53 7.03 1.84
CA TRP A 22 13.38 5.97 1.28
C TRP A 22 12.87 4.58 1.65
N SER A 23 12.53 4.37 2.92
CA SER A 23 12.06 3.08 3.43
C SER A 23 10.68 2.73 2.87
N TYR A 24 9.80 3.73 2.73
CA TYR A 24 8.50 3.53 2.12
C TYR A 24 8.63 3.15 0.64
N LEU A 25 9.52 3.81 -0.12
CA LEU A 25 9.78 3.46 -1.52
C LEU A 25 10.27 2.01 -1.65
N LEU A 26 11.22 1.59 -0.81
CA LEU A 26 11.70 0.20 -0.77
C LEU A 26 10.54 -0.78 -0.53
N ALA A 27 9.69 -0.50 0.45
CA ALA A 27 8.54 -1.33 0.80
C ALA A 27 7.51 -1.38 -0.34
N ALA A 28 7.20 -0.25 -0.98
CA ALA A 28 6.26 -0.17 -2.09
C ALA A 28 6.74 -0.98 -3.30
N GLN A 29 8.03 -0.92 -3.64
CA GLN A 29 8.63 -1.72 -4.71
C GLN A 29 8.56 -3.22 -4.40
N GLY A 30 8.86 -3.61 -3.16
CA GLY A 30 8.68 -5.00 -2.70
C GLY A 30 7.22 -5.47 -2.75
N ALA A 31 6.28 -4.58 -2.42
CA ALA A 31 4.87 -4.86 -2.46
C ALA A 31 4.38 -5.13 -3.89
N ILE A 32 4.78 -4.32 -4.90
CA ILE A 32 4.44 -4.60 -6.32
C ILE A 32 4.90 -6.00 -6.72
N ALA A 33 6.16 -6.34 -6.44
CA ALA A 33 6.69 -7.65 -6.79
C ALA A 33 5.93 -8.79 -6.10
N SER A 34 5.45 -8.57 -4.87
CA SER A 34 4.61 -9.53 -4.14
C SER A 34 3.21 -9.64 -4.73
N HIS A 35 2.60 -8.51 -5.13
CA HIS A 35 1.28 -8.50 -5.76
C HIS A 35 1.31 -9.18 -7.13
N GLN A 36 2.40 -9.03 -7.90
CA GLN A 36 2.60 -9.79 -9.14
C GLN A 36 2.66 -11.29 -8.91
N VAL A 37 3.31 -11.75 -7.84
CA VAL A 37 3.24 -13.17 -7.44
C VAL A 37 1.79 -13.53 -7.08
N PHE A 38 1.11 -12.73 -6.26
CA PHE A 38 -0.29 -12.99 -5.91
C PHE A 38 -1.20 -13.11 -7.13
N MET A 39 -1.03 -12.26 -8.14
CA MET A 39 -1.79 -12.35 -9.39
C MET A 39 -1.59 -13.70 -10.11
N ASN A 40 -0.37 -14.24 -10.13
CA ASN A 40 -0.10 -15.57 -10.67
C ASN A 40 -0.77 -16.70 -9.87
N HIS A 41 -0.95 -16.50 -8.56
CA HIS A 41 -1.57 -17.47 -7.65
C HIS A 41 -3.10 -17.30 -7.52
N THR A 42 -3.68 -16.25 -8.12
CA THR A 42 -5.09 -15.89 -7.93
C THR A 42 -5.97 -16.62 -8.93
N GLY A 43 -6.98 -17.34 -8.43
CA GLY A 43 -8.01 -17.99 -9.26
C GLY A 43 -9.28 -17.15 -9.41
N ASP A 44 -9.55 -16.26 -8.45
CA ASP A 44 -10.72 -15.38 -8.48
C ASP A 44 -10.48 -14.11 -9.35
N GLU A 45 -11.25 -13.99 -10.42
CA GLU A 45 -11.14 -12.88 -11.37
C GLU A 45 -11.42 -11.49 -10.76
N ASP A 46 -12.30 -11.40 -9.75
CA ASP A 46 -12.58 -10.10 -9.10
C ASP A 46 -11.36 -9.68 -8.25
N LEU A 47 -10.70 -10.62 -7.57
CA LEU A 47 -9.47 -10.38 -6.81
C LEU A 47 -8.29 -10.04 -7.73
N LYS A 48 -8.14 -10.75 -8.84
CA LYS A 48 -7.07 -10.46 -9.81
C LYS A 48 -7.19 -9.04 -10.37
N LYS A 49 -8.39 -8.63 -10.80
CA LYS A 49 -8.66 -7.25 -11.25
C LYS A 49 -8.42 -6.21 -10.17
N PHE A 50 -8.73 -6.53 -8.91
CA PHE A 50 -8.42 -5.64 -7.79
C PHE A 50 -6.90 -5.45 -7.63
N LEU A 51 -6.10 -6.52 -7.72
CA LEU A 51 -4.63 -6.45 -7.63
C LEU A 51 -4.02 -5.67 -8.81
N GLU A 52 -4.45 -5.96 -10.03
CA GLU A 52 -4.04 -5.24 -11.24
C GLU A 52 -4.35 -3.74 -11.09
N GLY A 53 -5.59 -3.41 -10.72
CA GLY A 53 -6.03 -2.04 -10.52
C GLY A 53 -5.26 -1.31 -9.41
N LEU A 54 -4.90 -2.00 -8.32
CA LEU A 54 -4.11 -1.43 -7.22
C LEU A 54 -2.68 -1.08 -7.68
N ILE A 55 -2.05 -1.94 -8.49
CA ILE A 55 -0.71 -1.68 -9.02
C ILE A 55 -0.75 -0.53 -10.04
N GLU A 56 -1.65 -0.62 -11.01
CA GLU A 56 -1.70 0.30 -12.16
C GLU A 56 -2.15 1.71 -11.77
N ASN A 57 -3.22 1.83 -10.99
CA ASN A 57 -3.84 3.12 -10.70
C ASN A 57 -3.22 3.82 -9.48
N ASP A 58 -2.69 3.06 -8.53
CA ASP A 58 -2.19 3.61 -7.27
C ASP A 58 -0.66 3.45 -7.17
N MET A 59 -0.16 2.22 -7.01
CA MET A 59 1.22 1.99 -6.54
C MET A 59 2.29 2.49 -7.51
N ASN A 60 2.09 2.35 -8.83
CA ASN A 60 3.05 2.84 -9.81
C ASN A 60 3.23 4.36 -9.73
N SER A 61 2.14 5.12 -9.57
CA SER A 61 2.20 6.57 -9.38
C SER A 61 2.92 6.95 -8.08
N GLU A 62 2.60 6.28 -6.97
CA GLU A 62 3.26 6.52 -5.68
C GLU A 62 4.78 6.35 -5.78
N ILE A 63 5.23 5.27 -6.43
CA ILE A 63 6.66 4.96 -6.60
C ILE A 63 7.39 6.02 -7.42
N GLU A 64 6.81 6.48 -8.53
CA GLU A 64 7.47 7.49 -9.38
C GLU A 64 7.54 8.84 -8.69
N GLU A 65 6.50 9.23 -7.94
CA GLU A 65 6.50 10.45 -7.12
C GLU A 65 7.58 10.40 -6.03
N LEU A 66 7.71 9.28 -5.32
CA LEU A 66 8.75 9.07 -4.30
C LEU A 66 10.16 9.06 -4.89
N LYS A 67 10.36 8.40 -6.04
CA LYS A 67 11.66 8.41 -6.74
C LYS A 67 12.04 9.82 -7.16
N ALA A 68 11.10 10.60 -7.70
CA ALA A 68 11.35 11.98 -8.09
C ALA A 68 11.74 12.83 -6.87
N LEU A 69 11.01 12.68 -5.76
CA LEU A 69 11.27 13.39 -4.51
C LEU A 69 12.66 13.06 -3.93
N LEU A 70 13.09 11.80 -3.93
CA LEU A 70 14.44 11.45 -3.47
C LEU A 70 15.53 11.96 -4.41
N LYS A 71 15.34 11.83 -5.73
CA LYS A 71 16.32 12.29 -6.74
C LYS A 71 16.55 13.80 -6.67
N ILE A 72 15.49 14.61 -6.60
CA ILE A 72 15.63 16.07 -6.57
C ILE A 72 16.34 16.56 -5.30
N ASN A 73 16.23 15.80 -4.20
CA ASN A 73 16.94 16.07 -2.95
C ASN A 73 18.31 15.35 -2.86
N GLY A 74 18.81 14.77 -3.95
CA GLY A 74 20.14 14.15 -4.00
C GLY A 74 20.29 12.86 -3.19
N VAL A 75 19.18 12.18 -2.87
CA VAL A 75 19.18 10.93 -2.10
C VAL A 75 19.19 9.74 -3.06
N ALA A 76 20.08 8.77 -2.81
CA ALA A 76 20.16 7.55 -3.58
C ALA A 76 18.89 6.68 -3.41
N LEU A 77 18.40 6.11 -4.50
CA LEU A 77 17.22 5.24 -4.47
C LEU A 77 17.54 3.85 -3.92
N PRO A 78 16.59 3.20 -3.21
CA PRO A 78 16.70 1.78 -2.89
C PRO A 78 16.63 0.91 -4.16
N PRO A 79 17.21 -0.30 -4.14
CA PRO A 79 17.10 -1.26 -5.24
C PRO A 79 15.66 -1.76 -5.40
N ALA A 80 15.21 -1.92 -6.65
CA ALA A 80 13.90 -2.50 -6.99
C ALA A 80 14.05 -4.00 -7.28
N PRO A 81 13.14 -4.87 -6.80
CA PRO A 81 13.01 -6.21 -7.35
C PRO A 81 12.64 -6.16 -8.85
N PRO A 82 13.06 -7.15 -9.65
CA PRO A 82 12.61 -7.26 -11.03
C PRO A 82 11.12 -7.62 -11.10
N GLU A 83 10.48 -7.23 -12.19
CA GLU A 83 9.13 -7.65 -12.54
C GLU A 83 9.03 -9.19 -12.60
N ARG A 84 7.90 -9.72 -12.14
CA ARG A 84 7.65 -11.17 -12.15
C ARG A 84 7.08 -11.59 -13.50
N PRO A 85 7.57 -12.70 -14.09
CA PRO A 85 6.94 -13.26 -15.27
C PRO A 85 5.53 -13.76 -14.92
N VAL A 86 4.64 -13.70 -15.91
CA VAL A 86 3.31 -14.31 -15.82
C VAL A 86 3.46 -15.83 -15.72
N ALA A 87 2.72 -16.45 -14.79
CA ALA A 87 2.67 -17.90 -14.63
C ALA A 87 1.21 -18.37 -14.58
N SER A 88 0.95 -19.58 -15.07
CA SER A 88 -0.34 -20.25 -14.94
C SER A 88 -0.49 -20.80 -13.52
N ILE A 89 -1.70 -20.67 -12.97
CA ILE A 89 -2.01 -21.17 -11.63
C ILE A 89 -2.01 -22.71 -11.56
N GLU A 90 -2.26 -23.37 -12.70
CA GLU A 90 -2.22 -24.83 -12.85
C GLU A 90 -0.78 -25.38 -12.75
N ASP A 91 0.22 -24.57 -13.11
CA ASP A 91 1.63 -24.95 -13.04
C ASP A 91 2.21 -24.83 -11.62
N ILE A 92 1.48 -24.20 -10.69
CA ILE A 92 1.93 -23.99 -9.31
C ILE A 92 1.64 -25.26 -8.48
N PRO A 93 2.67 -25.92 -7.92
CA PRO A 93 2.47 -27.09 -7.08
C PRO A 93 1.50 -26.80 -5.93
N PRO A 94 0.54 -27.69 -5.61
CA PRO A 94 -0.49 -27.40 -4.61
C PRO A 94 0.05 -26.98 -3.23
N GLY A 95 1.18 -27.54 -2.79
CA GLY A 95 1.82 -27.17 -1.52
C GLY A 95 2.54 -25.82 -1.53
N ALA A 96 2.74 -25.22 -2.71
CA ALA A 96 3.34 -23.89 -2.88
C ALA A 96 2.28 -22.82 -3.26
N ARG A 97 1.03 -23.24 -3.49
CA ARG A 97 -0.06 -22.34 -3.89
C ARG A 97 -0.56 -21.55 -2.68
N ILE A 98 -0.69 -20.24 -2.85
CA ILE A 98 -1.37 -19.33 -1.94
C ILE A 98 -2.80 -19.19 -2.45
N ASN A 99 -3.78 -19.38 -1.58
CA ASN A 99 -5.19 -19.35 -1.95
C ASN A 99 -5.75 -17.92 -1.93
N ASP A 100 -6.83 -17.68 -2.68
CA ASP A 100 -7.43 -16.34 -2.82
C ASP A 100 -7.77 -15.68 -1.47
N VAL A 101 -8.25 -16.45 -0.50
CA VAL A 101 -8.55 -15.96 0.86
C VAL A 101 -7.30 -15.50 1.62
N GLU A 102 -6.18 -16.20 1.46
CA GLU A 102 -4.90 -15.87 2.07
C GLU A 102 -4.28 -14.64 1.39
N ILE A 103 -4.40 -14.55 0.07
CA ILE A 103 -3.98 -13.39 -0.72
C ILE A 103 -4.77 -12.15 -0.27
N ALA A 104 -6.11 -12.23 -0.22
CA ALA A 104 -6.95 -11.12 0.20
C ALA A 104 -6.61 -10.65 1.63
N ALA A 105 -6.37 -11.59 2.56
CA ALA A 105 -5.95 -11.28 3.92
C ALA A 105 -4.56 -10.62 3.98
N ALA A 106 -3.58 -11.13 3.21
CA ALA A 106 -2.24 -10.57 3.14
C ALA A 106 -2.24 -9.14 2.58
N VAL A 107 -2.99 -8.90 1.50
CA VAL A 107 -3.13 -7.57 0.89
C VAL A 107 -3.85 -6.62 1.83
N SER A 108 -4.92 -7.07 2.50
CA SER A 108 -5.60 -6.26 3.51
C SER A 108 -4.68 -5.87 4.67
N THR A 109 -3.81 -6.78 5.10
CA THR A 109 -2.79 -6.51 6.14
C THR A 109 -1.76 -5.50 5.66
N GLY A 110 -1.28 -5.63 4.42
CA GLY A 110 -0.35 -4.69 3.80
C GLY A 110 -0.93 -3.27 3.67
N LEU A 111 -2.20 -3.16 3.26
CA LEU A 111 -2.91 -1.87 3.20
C LEU A 111 -3.04 -1.23 4.59
N ALA A 112 -3.40 -2.00 5.61
CA ALA A 112 -3.50 -1.52 6.98
C ALA A 112 -2.15 -1.02 7.53
N ALA A 113 -1.07 -1.78 7.29
CA ALA A 113 0.28 -1.37 7.65
C ALA A 113 0.69 -0.08 6.90
N GLY A 114 0.39 0.00 5.61
CA GLY A 114 0.65 1.20 4.80
C GLY A 114 -0.07 2.45 5.31
N LEU A 115 -1.32 2.31 5.78
CA LEU A 115 -2.07 3.41 6.40
C LEU A 115 -1.36 3.94 7.65
N VAL A 116 -0.97 3.04 8.55
CA VAL A 116 -0.22 3.40 9.77
C VAL A 116 1.08 4.12 9.41
N THR A 117 1.84 3.59 8.45
CA THR A 117 3.09 4.23 8.00
C THR A 117 2.81 5.62 7.45
N CYS A 118 1.81 5.81 6.58
CA CYS A 118 1.49 7.14 6.05
C CYS A 118 1.16 8.14 7.17
N SER A 119 0.35 7.74 8.16
CA SER A 119 0.04 8.61 9.31
C SER A 119 1.29 8.97 10.12
N GLN A 120 2.21 8.02 10.31
CA GLN A 120 3.47 8.27 11.02
C GLN A 120 4.36 9.26 10.28
N VAL A 121 4.48 9.12 8.95
CA VAL A 121 5.28 10.06 8.14
C VAL A 121 4.66 11.45 8.20
N MET A 122 3.36 11.58 7.96
CA MET A 122 2.65 12.86 8.05
C MET A 122 2.85 13.57 9.39
N GLY A 123 2.86 12.82 10.50
CA GLY A 123 3.06 13.39 11.85
C GLY A 123 4.50 13.80 12.16
N LYS A 124 5.48 13.37 11.36
CA LYS A 124 6.90 13.72 11.54
C LYS A 124 7.36 14.81 10.57
N CYS A 125 6.73 14.94 9.41
CA CYS A 125 7.16 15.88 8.37
C CYS A 125 7.13 17.34 8.86
N LEU A 126 8.17 18.08 8.50
CA LEU A 126 8.20 19.54 8.55
C LEU A 126 7.91 20.13 7.16
N ARG A 127 8.30 19.43 6.10
CA ARG A 127 7.97 19.80 4.72
C ARG A 127 6.52 19.47 4.41
N GLU A 128 5.74 20.52 4.22
CA GLU A 128 4.29 20.46 3.99
C GLU A 128 3.95 19.69 2.71
N ASP A 129 4.78 19.79 1.66
CA ASP A 129 4.60 19.05 0.41
C ASP A 129 4.71 17.52 0.61
N VAL A 130 5.63 17.08 1.46
CA VAL A 130 5.79 15.65 1.81
C VAL A 130 4.61 15.18 2.67
N GLY A 131 4.21 15.97 3.66
CA GLY A 131 3.04 15.67 4.49
C GLY A 131 1.77 15.51 3.64
N MET A 132 1.54 16.43 2.68
CA MET A 132 0.42 16.34 1.75
C MET A 132 0.49 15.11 0.85
N LEU A 133 1.68 14.78 0.33
CA LEU A 133 1.90 13.60 -0.51
C LEU A 133 1.50 12.30 0.20
N PHE A 134 1.98 12.09 1.43
CA PHE A 134 1.59 10.92 2.22
C PHE A 134 0.12 10.95 2.64
N GLY A 135 -0.49 12.13 2.78
CA GLY A 135 -1.94 12.26 2.95
C GLY A 135 -2.72 11.72 1.75
N GLN A 136 -2.27 11.99 0.52
CA GLN A 136 -2.89 11.46 -0.69
C GLN A 136 -2.75 9.93 -0.77
N PHE A 137 -1.55 9.40 -0.47
CA PHE A 137 -1.31 7.95 -0.42
C PHE A 137 -2.20 7.27 0.62
N HIS A 138 -2.32 7.87 1.81
CA HIS A 138 -3.20 7.38 2.86
C HIS A 138 -4.65 7.28 2.38
N MET A 139 -5.18 8.30 1.70
CA MET A 139 -6.56 8.29 1.20
C MET A 139 -6.78 7.20 0.14
N LYS A 140 -5.85 7.05 -0.82
CA LYS A 140 -5.90 5.98 -1.83
C LYS A 140 -5.94 4.60 -1.17
N LYS A 141 -5.06 4.33 -0.19
CA LYS A 141 -5.03 3.05 0.53
C LYS A 141 -6.28 2.79 1.36
N ALA A 142 -6.83 3.83 2.00
CA ALA A 142 -8.08 3.70 2.76
C ALA A 142 -9.23 3.28 1.83
N GLN A 143 -9.32 3.89 0.65
CA GLN A 143 -10.31 3.54 -0.37
C GLN A 143 -10.11 2.11 -0.89
N ALA A 144 -8.87 1.71 -1.19
CA ALA A 144 -8.54 0.34 -1.59
C ALA A 144 -8.93 -0.69 -0.51
N GLY A 145 -8.66 -0.38 0.77
CA GLY A 145 -9.03 -1.24 1.89
C GLY A 145 -10.55 -1.45 2.01
N VAL A 146 -11.36 -0.40 1.80
CA VAL A 146 -12.82 -0.53 1.78
C VAL A 146 -13.29 -1.38 0.60
N THR A 147 -12.70 -1.20 -0.58
CA THR A 147 -13.01 -2.01 -1.76
C THR A 147 -12.69 -3.50 -1.53
N LEU A 148 -11.51 -3.80 -1.00
CA LEU A 148 -11.10 -5.17 -0.69
C LEU A 148 -11.96 -5.81 0.41
N LEU A 149 -12.37 -5.04 1.43
CA LEU A 149 -13.30 -5.52 2.46
C LEU A 149 -14.65 -5.90 1.86
N ARG A 150 -15.19 -5.09 0.93
CA ARG A 150 -16.46 -5.40 0.24
C ARG A 150 -16.33 -6.66 -0.61
N LEU A 151 -15.23 -6.80 -1.35
CA LEU A 151 -14.94 -8.02 -2.12
C LEU A 151 -14.86 -9.24 -1.19
N SER A 152 -14.09 -9.14 -0.11
CA SER A 152 -13.91 -10.23 0.86
C SER A 152 -15.24 -10.65 1.50
N LYS A 153 -16.13 -9.69 1.82
CA LYS A 153 -17.49 -10.00 2.29
C LYS A 153 -18.32 -10.71 1.22
N LYS A 154 -18.31 -10.22 -0.02
CA LYS A 154 -19.04 -10.81 -1.15
C LYS A 154 -18.61 -12.26 -1.41
N LYS A 155 -17.33 -12.56 -1.23
CA LYS A 155 -16.75 -13.89 -1.48
C LYS A 155 -16.76 -14.82 -0.26
N GLY A 156 -17.19 -14.34 0.90
CA GLY A 156 -17.20 -15.13 2.14
C GLY A 156 -15.82 -15.39 2.75
N TRP A 157 -14.83 -14.53 2.45
CA TRP A 157 -13.44 -14.65 2.93
C TRP A 157 -13.21 -14.02 4.31
N VAL A 158 -14.15 -13.20 4.79
CA VAL A 158 -14.04 -12.57 6.11
C VAL A 158 -14.33 -13.59 7.19
N VAL A 159 -13.34 -13.87 8.04
CA VAL A 159 -13.55 -14.58 9.30
C VAL A 159 -14.13 -13.57 10.30
N PRO A 160 -15.39 -13.72 10.73
CA PRO A 160 -15.99 -12.76 11.64
C PRO A 160 -15.29 -12.85 13.01
N PRO A 161 -14.82 -11.72 13.58
CA PRO A 161 -14.43 -11.71 14.98
C PRO A 161 -15.67 -11.90 15.88
N PRO A 162 -15.50 -12.14 17.18
CA PRO A 162 -16.61 -12.13 18.12
C PRO A 162 -17.47 -10.87 17.95
N LEU A 163 -18.76 -11.05 17.68
CA LEU A 163 -19.69 -9.96 17.42
C LEU A 163 -20.38 -9.57 18.72
N HIS A 164 -20.32 -8.29 19.08
CA HIS A 164 -21.09 -7.75 20.20
C HIS A 164 -22.56 -7.62 19.78
N VAL A 165 -23.43 -8.44 20.39
CA VAL A 165 -24.87 -8.39 20.15
C VAL A 165 -25.49 -7.39 21.13
N ARG A 166 -26.14 -6.35 20.60
CA ARG A 166 -27.11 -5.56 21.37
C ARG A 166 -28.48 -6.20 21.18
N ASN A 167 -29.09 -6.66 22.27
CA ASN A 167 -30.49 -7.12 22.24
C ASN A 167 -31.37 -5.93 21.83
N SER A 168 -32.06 -6.07 20.71
CA SER A 168 -32.90 -5.02 20.10
C SER A 168 -34.16 -4.67 20.89
N ASP A 169 -34.39 -5.27 22.06
CA ASP A 169 -35.55 -5.02 22.91
C ASP A 169 -35.38 -3.82 23.87
N GLN A 170 -34.31 -3.03 23.71
CA GLN A 170 -34.02 -1.85 24.55
C GLN A 170 -33.69 -0.57 23.75
N ALA A 171 -34.20 -0.46 22.51
CA ALA A 171 -34.11 0.77 21.71
C ALA A 171 -35.48 1.40 21.50
#